data_AF-A0A970RWT6-F1
#
_entry.id   AF-A0A970RWT6-F1
#
_cell.length_a   1.000
_cell.length_b   1.000
_cell.length_c   1.000
_cell.angle_alpha   90.00
_cell.angle_beta   90.00
_cell.angle_gamma   90.00
#
_symmetry.space_group_name_H-M   'P 1'
#
loop_
_entity.id
_entity.type
_entity.pdbx_description
1 polymer ?
#
loop_
_entity_poly.entity_id
_entity_poly.type
_entity_poly.pdbx_seq_one_letter_code
_entity_poly.pdbx_strand_id
1 'polypeptide(L)' 'AGFPILTYDKIEELDLEEGDQVMVNFQTGKIVNQTKEKDTMIHPFSQVQMDIYLRGGLFK' A
#
# COMPACT_ATOMS: atom_id res chain seq x y z
N ALA A 1 -0.13 11.33 13.80
CA ALA A 1 -0.87 10.31 13.05
C ALA A 1 0.08 9.63 12.08
N GLY A 2 0.13 8.29 12.04
CA GLY A 2 0.97 7.52 11.12
C GLY A 2 0.28 7.27 9.79
N PHE A 3 0.05 8.34 9.00
CA PHE A 3 -0.58 8.18 7.69
C PHE A 3 0.35 7.36 6.77
N PRO A 4 -0.11 6.21 6.24
CA PRO A 4 0.73 5.35 5.43
C PRO A 4 0.97 5.99 4.05
N ILE A 5 2.24 6.16 3.68
CA ILE A 5 2.66 6.66 2.36
C ILE A 5 3.42 5.54 1.66
N LEU A 6 2.99 5.20 0.45
CA LEU A 6 3.58 4.15 -0.38
C LEU A 6 4.25 4.76 -1.60
N THR A 7 5.30 4.10 -2.08
CA THR A 7 6.00 4.46 -3.32
C THR A 7 5.96 3.28 -4.28
N TYR A 8 5.95 3.60 -5.57
CA TYR A 8 5.90 2.62 -6.65
C TYR A 8 6.68 3.15 -7.86
N ASP A 9 7.26 2.23 -8.62
CA ASP A 9 7.87 2.55 -9.91
C ASP A 9 6.83 2.53 -11.04
N LYS A 10 5.87 1.60 -10.97
CA LYS A 10 4.77 1.44 -11.92
C LYS A 10 3.52 0.99 -11.18
N ILE A 11 2.38 1.62 -11.49
CA ILE A 11 1.07 1.28 -10.91
C ILE A 11 -0.03 1.20 -11.98
N GLU A 12 0.30 1.59 -13.20
CA GLU A 12 -0.61 1.65 -14.35
C GLU A 12 -1.19 0.27 -14.68
N GLU A 13 -0.49 -0.80 -14.32
CA GLU A 13 -0.92 -2.19 -14.47
C GLU A 13 -2.21 -2.51 -13.69
N LEU A 14 -2.49 -1.78 -12.60
CA LEU A 14 -3.72 -1.94 -11.81
C LEU A 14 -4.94 -1.26 -12.44
N ASP A 15 -4.72 -0.36 -13.42
CA ASP A 15 -5.78 0.34 -14.13
C ASP A 15 -6.79 0.97 -13.16
N LEU A 16 -6.29 1.73 -12.18
CA LEU A 16 -7.11 2.27 -11.10
C LEU A 16 -8.06 3.36 -11.60
N GLU A 17 -9.33 3.23 -11.27
CA GLU A 17 -10.36 4.24 -11.51
C GLU A 17 -11.04 4.70 -10.22
N GLU A 18 -11.73 5.83 -10.30
CA GLU A 18 -12.55 6.30 -9.19
C GLU A 18 -13.63 5.28 -8.85
N GLY A 19 -13.72 4.91 -7.57
CA GLY A 19 -14.67 3.92 -7.07
C GLY A 19 -14.13 2.49 -7.03
N ASP A 20 -12.91 2.24 -7.52
CA ASP A 20 -12.28 0.92 -7.40
C ASP A 20 -11.96 0.56 -5.96
N GLN A 21 -12.15 -0.73 -5.63
CA GLN A 21 -11.75 -1.29 -4.34
C GLN A 21 -10.37 -1.92 -4.47
N VAL A 22 -9.45 -1.48 -3.61
CA VAL A 22 -8.06 -1.91 -3.65
C VAL A 22 -7.65 -2.52 -2.32
N MET A 23 -7.07 -3.72 -2.37
CA MET A 23 -6.41 -4.35 -1.23
C MET A 23 -4.91 -4.10 -1.31
N VAL A 24 -4.33 -3.62 -0.20
CA VAL A 24 -2.89 -3.35 -0.12
C VAL A 24 -2.28 -4.12 1.04
N ASN A 25 -1.24 -4.89 0.77
CA ASN A 25 -0.40 -5.51 1.77
C ASN A 25 0.86 -4.66 1.98
N PHE A 26 0.90 -3.88 3.07
CA PHE A 26 2.05 -3.01 3.36
C PHE A 26 3.35 -3.77 3.67
N GLN A 27 3.26 -5.03 4.11
CA GLN A 27 4.43 -5.84 4.45
C GLN A 27 5.10 -6.42 3.21
N THR A 28 4.32 -6.89 2.24
CA THR A 28 4.86 -7.49 1.01
C THR A 28 4.95 -6.51 -0.15
N GLY A 29 4.20 -5.40 -0.09
CA GLY A 29 4.04 -4.48 -1.21
C GLY A 29 3.04 -4.97 -2.26
N LYS A 30 2.31 -6.07 -2.03
CA LYS A 30 1.31 -6.54 -2.98
C LYS A 30 0.07 -5.63 -2.97
N ILE A 31 -0.35 -5.19 -4.14
CA ILE A 31 -1.62 -4.48 -4.35
C ILE A 31 -2.51 -5.27 -5.29
N VAL A 32 -3.81 -5.33 -4.96
CA VAL A 32 -4.83 -5.97 -5.78
C VAL A 32 -5.99 -5.00 -5.97
N ASN A 33 -6.27 -4.62 -7.22
CA ASN A 33 -7.54 -4.01 -7.60
C ASN A 33 -8.60 -5.12 -7.65
N GLN A 34 -9.48 -5.15 -6.65
CA GLN A 34 -10.49 -6.18 -6.49
C GLN A 34 -11.64 -6.04 -7.50
N THR A 35 -11.91 -4.82 -7.97
CA THR A 35 -12.95 -4.56 -8.98
C THR A 35 -12.55 -5.14 -10.34
N LYS A 36 -11.26 -5.06 -10.69
CA LYS A 36 -10.74 -5.41 -12.01
C LYS A 36 -9.93 -6.70 -12.05
N GLU A 37 -9.78 -7.37 -10.91
CA GLU A 37 -8.97 -8.58 -10.73
C GLU A 37 -7.52 -8.43 -11.22
N LYS A 38 -6.95 -7.24 -11.06
CA LYS A 38 -5.55 -6.91 -11.43
C LYS A 38 -4.70 -6.79 -10.18
N ASP A 39 -3.47 -7.28 -10.24
CA ASP A 39 -2.51 -7.14 -9.15
C ASP A 39 -1.13 -6.70 -9.64
N THR A 40 -0.39 -6.04 -8.74
CA THR A 40 1.00 -5.65 -8.98
C THR A 40 1.77 -5.59 -7.66
N MET A 41 3.08 -5.37 -7.77
CA MET A 41 3.99 -5.26 -6.63
C MET A 41 4.59 -3.85 -6.57
N ILE A 42 4.49 -3.21 -5.41
CA ILE A 42 5.10 -1.92 -5.11
C ILE A 42 6.18 -2.06 -4.04
N HIS A 43 6.81 -0.95 -3.65
CA HIS A 43 7.77 -1.00 -2.56
C HIS A 43 7.05 -1.28 -1.23
N PRO A 44 7.45 -2.34 -0.50
CA PRO A 44 6.91 -2.60 0.82
C PRO A 44 7.36 -1.53 1.82
N PHE A 45 6.65 -1.44 2.94
CA PHE A 45 7.13 -0.67 4.08
C PHE A 45 8.44 -1.26 4.59
N SER A 46 9.39 -0.38 4.92
CA SER A 46 10.50 -0.77 5.76
C SER A 46 10.00 -1.24 7.13
N GLN A 47 10.81 -2.04 7.82
CA GLN A 47 10.49 -2.50 9.16
C GLN A 47 10.19 -1.33 10.11
N VAL A 48 10.95 -0.23 10.00
CA VAL A 48 10.75 0.98 10.82
C VAL A 48 9.40 1.63 10.53
N GLN A 49 8.98 1.73 9.26
CA GLN A 49 7.67 2.27 8.89
C GLN A 49 6.53 1.38 9.39
N MET A 50 6.69 0.06 9.32
CA MET A 50 5.71 -0.89 9.85
C MET A 50 5.54 -0.72 11.37
N ASP A 51 6.64 -0.59 12.10
CA ASP A 51 6.63 -0.39 13.54
C ASP A 51 5.97 0.94 13.93
N ILE A 52 6.28 2.03 13.21
CA ILE A 52 5.63 3.34 13.39
C ILE A 52 4.13 3.25 13.13
N TYR A 53 3.74 2.57 12.05
CA TYR A 53 2.34 2.40 11.67
C TYR A 53 1.56 1.65 12.75
N LEU A 54 2.06 0.50 13.20
CA LEU A 54 1.42 -0.32 14.25
C LEU A 54 1.36 0.41 15.60
N ARG A 55 2.34 1.27 15.91
CA ARG A 55 2.33 2.08 17.14
C ARG A 55 1.36 3.26 17.08
N GLY A 56 0.84 3.60 15.89
CA GLY A 56 -0.04 4.75 15.67
C GLY A 56 0.71 6.09 15.50
N GLY A 57 2.02 6.04 15.27
CA GLY A 57 2.89 7.21 15.14
C GLY A 57 4.24 7.05 15.85
N LEU A 58 5.16 7.96 15.54
CA LEU A 58 6.55 7.97 16.05
C LEU A 58 6.64 8.40 17.52
N PHE A 59 5.77 9.33 17.93
CA PHE A 59 5.72 9.89 19.28
C PHE A 59 4.42 9.47 19.96
N LYS A 60 4.47 8.38 20.73
CA LYS A 60 3.44 8.04 21.70
C LYS A 60 3.99 8.26 23.10
#